data_AF-A0A6A5V1P2-F1
#
_entry.id   AF-A0A6A5V1P2-F1
#
_cell.length_a   1.000
_cell.length_b   1.000
_cell.length_c   1.000
_cell.angle_alpha   90.00
_cell.angle_beta   90.00
_cell.angle_gamma   90.00
#
_symmetry.space_group_name_H-M   'P 1'
#
loop_
_entity.id
_entity.type
_entity.pdbx_description
1 polymer ?
#
loop_
_entity_poly.entity_id
_entity_poly.type
_entity_poly.pdbx_seq_one_letter_code
_entity_poly.pdbx_strand_id
1 'polypeptide(L)'
;MVSESPCIPQYDRISAWVASAPEFCHPLTPPSDDDSRPHSTPLKRKRAMSLPANAPASSLYRSDSPKRRRTDDTDDVQPEQSASQLGSKTPLALNERNTFSPPASRVSSSPKRSSSPTRETPIILRSAYPPVLVESLNGLKEAPPEHAERLGDWLAEGIDFGFIPQGLQRVIKNDPEVGHQTTKPADFDRSDTRSAEELSAIWKEVKKIFLNARDCKDGGRDENAWCDDVVRPLLHLAMELDGNDRWWFQSVQSQSINPLYLSTIPAASLTDSGRRKFMDRKTDYVLSYSHRHSDISALYKRLDIVNNREIGHTLDTFTKRTALFSGFEVKPASGDHTEAELQMSVWIAASLRKKQELARIAQTSFEPTTMVEPALTIVGHEHSVYYAYPREDLHLPTLAMGSILVPAVGPVPGTWSDLPVISPGRARNALAPTAPSGNNDHCQRPSSTPKNGAPP
;
A
#
# COMPACT_ATOMS: atom_id res chain seq x y z
N MET A 1 -29.21 39.53 7.71
CA MET A 1 -29.18 39.32 6.25
C MET A 1 -27.79 38.80 5.91
N VAL A 2 -27.68 37.48 5.75
CA VAL A 2 -26.43 36.81 5.40
C VAL A 2 -26.28 36.94 3.89
N SER A 3 -25.23 37.61 3.44
CA SER A 3 -24.90 37.74 2.03
C SER A 3 -24.36 36.41 1.54
N GLU A 4 -25.16 35.67 0.76
CA GLU A 4 -24.72 34.47 0.08
C GLU A 4 -23.63 34.85 -0.94
N SER A 5 -22.43 34.31 -0.76
CA SER A 5 -21.37 34.38 -1.77
C SER A 5 -21.80 33.57 -2.99
N PRO A 6 -21.69 34.12 -4.22
CA PRO A 6 -22.11 33.40 -5.42
C PRO A 6 -21.23 32.17 -5.64
N CYS A 7 -21.89 31.02 -5.82
CA CYS A 7 -21.26 29.77 -6.25
C CYS A 7 -20.74 29.95 -7.69
N ILE A 8 -19.44 30.27 -7.82
CA ILE A 8 -18.76 30.32 -9.11
C ILE A 8 -18.68 28.88 -9.66
N PRO A 9 -19.16 28.61 -10.89
CA PRO A 9 -19.07 27.29 -11.50
C PRO A 9 -17.62 26.75 -11.52
N GLN A 10 -17.43 25.47 -11.21
CA GLN A 10 -16.12 24.81 -11.12
C GLN A 10 -15.26 24.96 -12.41
N TYR A 11 -15.90 25.14 -13.56
CA TYR A 11 -15.25 25.43 -14.85
C TYR A 11 -14.56 26.79 -14.92
N ASP A 12 -15.03 27.77 -14.15
CA ASP A 12 -14.52 29.14 -14.18
C ASP A 12 -13.18 29.27 -13.43
N ARG A 13 -12.99 28.48 -12.37
CA ARG A 13 -11.75 28.48 -11.56
C ARG A 13 -10.55 27.92 -12.31
N ILE A 14 -10.75 26.83 -13.06
CA ILE A 14 -9.70 26.26 -13.93
C ILE A 14 -9.35 27.25 -15.04
N SER A 15 -10.35 27.92 -15.62
CA SER A 15 -10.15 28.92 -16.67
C SER A 15 -9.40 30.15 -16.14
N ALA A 16 -9.74 30.63 -14.94
CA ALA A 16 -9.06 31.72 -14.26
C ALA A 16 -7.59 31.39 -13.93
N TRP A 17 -7.28 30.17 -13.49
CA TRP A 17 -5.90 29.73 -13.27
C TRP A 17 -5.09 29.63 -14.56
N VAL A 18 -5.68 29.07 -15.62
CA VAL A 18 -5.05 29.04 -16.95
C VAL A 18 -4.77 30.47 -17.43
N ALA A 19 -5.69 31.42 -17.17
CA ALA A 19 -5.53 32.82 -17.52
C ALA A 19 -4.54 33.59 -16.63
N SER A 20 -4.22 33.12 -15.43
CA SER A 20 -3.30 33.80 -14.49
C SER A 20 -1.82 33.45 -14.70
N ALA A 21 -1.49 32.69 -15.75
CA ALA A 21 -0.11 32.40 -16.08
C ALA A 21 0.65 33.70 -16.43
N PRO A 22 1.87 33.92 -15.93
CA PRO A 22 2.61 35.14 -16.22
C PRO A 22 2.82 35.35 -17.72
N GLU A 23 2.48 36.53 -18.23
CA GLU A 23 2.90 37.03 -19.54
C GLU A 23 4.42 37.30 -19.54
N PHE A 24 5.25 36.28 -19.36
CA PHE A 24 6.68 36.41 -19.61
C PHE A 24 6.98 36.04 -21.07
N CYS A 25 6.94 37.11 -21.88
CA CYS A 25 7.70 37.36 -23.10
C CYS A 25 8.09 36.14 -23.96
N HIS A 26 7.34 35.95 -25.04
CA HIS A 26 7.91 35.53 -26.30
C HIS A 26 8.96 36.56 -26.77
N PRO A 27 10.13 36.13 -27.27
CA PRO A 27 10.72 36.76 -28.43
C PRO A 27 10.12 36.07 -29.66
N LEU A 28 9.12 36.72 -30.27
CA LEU A 28 8.74 36.49 -31.67
C LEU A 28 9.82 37.11 -32.57
N THR A 29 10.99 36.46 -32.70
CA THR A 29 11.86 36.66 -33.86
C THR A 29 12.91 35.55 -33.91
N PRO A 30 13.10 34.86 -35.06
CA PRO A 30 14.27 34.01 -35.25
C PRO A 30 15.53 34.90 -35.26
N PRO A 31 16.65 34.48 -34.65
CA PRO A 31 17.88 35.24 -34.74
C PRO A 31 18.38 35.24 -36.19
N SER A 32 18.82 36.41 -36.65
CA SER A 32 19.54 36.59 -37.90
C SER A 32 20.79 35.72 -37.91
N ASP A 33 21.01 34.99 -39.00
CA ASP A 33 22.30 34.38 -39.32
C ASP A 33 23.33 35.51 -39.43
N ASP A 34 24.21 35.64 -38.43
CA ASP A 34 25.48 36.31 -38.63
C ASP A 34 26.59 35.57 -37.88
N ASP A 35 27.56 35.14 -38.69
CA ASP A 35 28.71 34.33 -38.37
C ASP A 35 29.76 35.19 -37.64
N SER A 36 30.17 34.84 -36.41
CA SER A 36 31.59 34.94 -35.97
C SER A 36 31.85 34.59 -34.48
N ARG A 37 32.26 33.32 -34.25
CA ARG A 37 33.29 32.84 -33.27
C ARG A 37 33.01 32.92 -31.75
N PRO A 38 33.82 32.23 -30.89
CA PRO A 38 34.42 30.90 -31.01
C PRO A 38 34.12 29.98 -29.79
N HIS A 39 34.09 28.68 -30.08
CA HIS A 39 34.40 27.52 -29.24
C HIS A 39 34.24 27.59 -27.70
N SER A 40 33.24 26.86 -27.20
CA SER A 40 33.31 26.19 -25.90
C SER A 40 33.02 24.69 -26.06
N THR A 41 33.77 23.88 -25.32
CA THR A 41 33.95 22.43 -25.46
C THR A 41 32.73 21.62 -24.98
N PRO A 42 32.36 20.48 -25.63
CA PRO A 42 31.21 19.69 -25.22
C PRO A 42 31.56 18.67 -24.13
N LEU A 43 30.80 18.70 -23.03
CA LEU A 43 30.78 17.66 -22.00
C LEU A 43 30.04 16.41 -22.50
N LYS A 44 30.65 15.24 -22.24
CA LYS A 44 30.25 13.91 -22.71
C LYS A 44 28.84 13.50 -22.26
N ARG A 45 27.90 13.39 -23.19
CA ARG A 45 26.64 12.62 -23.04
C ARG A 45 26.91 11.12 -23.22
N LYS A 46 26.48 10.31 -22.24
CA LYS A 46 26.36 8.84 -22.38
C LYS A 46 25.08 8.53 -23.19
N ARG A 47 25.22 7.75 -24.26
CA ARG A 47 24.12 7.27 -25.10
C ARG A 47 23.31 6.18 -24.41
N ALA A 48 22.00 6.24 -24.62
CA ALA A 48 21.06 5.15 -24.47
C ALA A 48 21.30 4.07 -25.55
N MET A 49 21.09 2.80 -25.19
CA MET A 49 21.14 1.65 -26.08
C MET A 49 19.75 1.34 -26.63
N SER A 50 19.67 1.23 -27.95
CA SER A 50 18.51 0.77 -28.72
C SER A 50 18.47 -0.75 -28.84
N LEU A 51 17.27 -1.32 -28.75
CA LEU A 51 16.92 -2.70 -29.16
C LEU A 51 16.77 -2.80 -30.69
N PRO A 52 16.93 -4.01 -31.26
CA PRO A 52 16.10 -4.42 -32.39
C PRO A 52 15.41 -5.78 -32.18
N ALA A 53 14.30 -5.97 -32.88
CA ALA A 53 13.42 -7.13 -32.83
C ALA A 53 13.70 -8.18 -33.93
N ASN A 54 13.28 -9.41 -33.63
CA ASN A 54 12.88 -10.54 -34.48
C ASN A 54 13.93 -11.58 -34.98
N ALA A 55 13.55 -12.85 -34.71
CA ALA A 55 14.20 -14.16 -34.93
C ALA A 55 14.02 -14.66 -36.41
N PRO A 56 14.46 -15.88 -36.86
CA PRO A 56 14.52 -17.15 -36.13
C PRO A 56 15.67 -18.17 -36.43
N ALA A 57 15.67 -19.22 -35.59
CA ALA A 57 16.05 -20.63 -35.79
C ALA A 57 17.52 -21.12 -35.78
N SER A 58 17.78 -21.94 -34.75
CA SER A 58 18.56 -23.20 -34.70
C SER A 58 20.07 -23.20 -35.02
N SER A 59 20.89 -23.35 -33.96
CA SER A 59 21.91 -24.40 -33.91
C SER A 59 22.47 -24.56 -32.50
N LEU A 60 22.58 -25.81 -32.06
CA LEU A 60 23.38 -26.26 -30.92
C LEU A 60 24.79 -25.64 -30.95
N TYR A 61 25.33 -25.20 -29.81
CA TYR A 61 26.64 -25.60 -29.29
C TYR A 61 26.90 -24.91 -27.94
N ARG A 62 27.24 -25.73 -26.94
CA ARG A 62 27.68 -25.32 -25.60
C ARG A 62 28.98 -24.52 -25.69
N SER A 63 29.11 -23.47 -24.88
CA SER A 63 30.42 -23.03 -24.39
C SER A 63 30.29 -22.35 -23.03
N ASP A 64 30.93 -22.99 -22.05
CA ASP A 64 31.13 -22.54 -20.67
C ASP A 64 32.00 -21.28 -20.61
N SER A 65 31.75 -20.45 -19.59
CA SER A 65 32.61 -19.33 -19.19
C SER A 65 32.99 -19.47 -17.70
N PRO A 66 34.15 -18.91 -17.29
CA PRO A 66 35.07 -19.61 -16.40
C PRO A 66 34.89 -19.32 -14.91
N LYS A 67 34.96 -20.38 -14.10
CA LYS A 67 35.04 -20.33 -12.63
C LYS A 67 36.38 -19.75 -12.17
N ARG A 68 36.30 -18.83 -11.20
CA ARG A 68 37.42 -18.31 -10.41
C ARG A 68 38.14 -19.43 -9.65
N ARG A 69 39.46 -19.35 -9.68
CA ARG A 69 40.46 -20.25 -9.06
C ARG A 69 40.25 -20.42 -7.55
N ARG A 70 40.27 -21.68 -7.11
CA ARG A 70 40.68 -22.09 -5.76
C ARG A 70 42.20 -22.31 -5.77
N THR A 71 42.84 -21.96 -4.66
CA THR A 71 44.21 -22.35 -4.33
C THR A 71 44.14 -23.69 -3.60
N ASP A 72 44.83 -24.69 -4.12
CA ASP A 72 45.10 -25.96 -3.45
C ASP A 72 46.22 -25.73 -2.43
N ASP A 73 46.04 -26.30 -1.24
CA ASP A 73 47.15 -26.77 -0.41
C ASP A 73 46.84 -28.23 -0.08
N THR A 74 47.69 -29.10 -0.60
CA THR A 74 47.67 -30.56 -0.50
C THR A 74 48.24 -31.00 0.84
N ASP A 75 47.55 -31.92 1.53
CA ASP A 75 48.24 -33.02 2.18
C ASP A 75 47.34 -34.27 2.20
N ASP A 76 47.87 -35.31 1.56
CA ASP A 76 47.37 -36.68 1.45
C ASP A 76 47.53 -37.41 2.79
N VAL A 77 46.46 -38.01 3.33
CA VAL A 77 46.51 -39.36 3.91
C VAL A 77 45.12 -40.01 3.75
N GLN A 78 45.13 -41.23 3.22
CA GLN A 78 43.97 -42.06 2.85
C GLN A 78 43.50 -43.00 4.00
N PRO A 79 42.42 -43.80 3.81
CA PRO A 79 41.36 -44.07 4.78
C PRO A 79 41.60 -45.34 5.61
N GLU A 80 40.85 -45.50 6.71
CA GLU A 80 40.12 -46.71 7.10
C GLU A 80 39.59 -46.59 8.55
N GLN A 81 38.53 -47.36 8.83
CA GLN A 81 38.04 -47.79 10.16
C GLN A 81 36.91 -47.00 10.85
N SER A 82 35.70 -47.48 10.55
CA SER A 82 34.77 -48.13 11.51
C SER A 82 34.01 -47.30 12.56
N ALA A 83 32.69 -47.48 12.47
CA ALA A 83 31.70 -47.24 13.50
C ALA A 83 31.96 -48.01 14.81
N SER A 84 31.58 -47.44 15.95
CA SER A 84 30.54 -47.95 16.86
C SER A 84 30.66 -47.46 18.32
N GLN A 85 29.50 -47.19 18.90
CA GLN A 85 29.09 -47.40 20.31
C GLN A 85 29.45 -46.40 21.43
N LEU A 86 28.36 -45.72 21.85
CA LEU A 86 27.77 -45.69 23.19
C LEU A 86 28.68 -45.66 24.44
N GLY A 87 28.51 -44.56 25.18
CA GLY A 87 27.99 -44.66 26.56
C GLY A 87 28.97 -44.31 27.68
N SER A 88 28.81 -43.12 28.25
CA SER A 88 29.09 -42.92 29.67
C SER A 88 28.13 -41.86 30.23
N LYS A 89 27.28 -42.33 31.15
CA LYS A 89 26.34 -41.55 31.94
C LYS A 89 27.08 -40.97 33.15
N THR A 90 27.04 -39.66 33.34
CA THR A 90 27.10 -39.05 34.68
C THR A 90 26.32 -37.73 34.66
N PRO A 91 25.28 -37.57 35.51
CA PRO A 91 24.57 -36.31 35.66
C PRO A 91 25.42 -35.34 36.49
N LEU A 92 25.69 -34.14 35.95
CA LEU A 92 26.34 -33.07 36.69
C LEU A 92 25.39 -32.56 37.80
N ALA A 93 25.79 -32.80 39.05
CA ALA A 93 25.11 -32.31 40.24
C ALA A 93 25.30 -30.78 40.37
N LEU A 94 24.20 -30.03 40.41
CA LEU A 94 24.19 -28.61 40.73
C LEU A 94 24.30 -28.44 42.25
N ASN A 95 25.36 -27.79 42.71
CA ASN A 95 25.63 -27.49 44.12
C ASN A 95 25.42 -25.99 44.43
N GLU A 96 25.01 -25.71 45.68
CA GLU A 96 24.52 -24.42 46.24
C GLU A 96 25.56 -23.29 46.34
N ARG A 97 26.58 -23.27 45.47
CA ARG A 97 27.62 -22.20 45.45
C ARG A 97 27.70 -21.39 44.14
N ASN A 98 26.77 -21.61 43.21
CA ASN A 98 26.65 -20.73 42.03
C ASN A 98 25.81 -19.50 42.36
N THR A 99 26.39 -18.56 43.11
CA THR A 99 25.84 -17.23 43.33
C THR A 99 26.32 -16.31 42.21
N PHE A 100 25.41 -15.84 41.35
CA PHE A 100 25.71 -14.81 40.36
C PHE A 100 25.84 -13.45 41.08
N SER A 101 27.06 -12.93 41.20
CA SER A 101 27.31 -11.55 41.64
C SER A 101 27.07 -10.55 40.49
N PRO A 102 26.52 -9.35 40.75
CA PRO A 102 26.29 -8.33 39.73
C PRO A 102 27.61 -7.60 39.41
N PRO A 103 27.96 -7.37 38.13
CA PRO A 103 29.16 -6.61 37.80
C PRO A 103 28.88 -5.11 37.93
N ALA A 104 29.41 -4.50 38.99
CA ALA A 104 29.64 -3.07 39.05
C ALA A 104 30.81 -2.68 38.12
N SER A 105 30.59 -1.61 37.35
CA SER A 105 31.57 -0.71 36.75
C SER A 105 32.76 -1.34 36.01
N ARG A 106 32.55 -1.65 34.73
CA ARG A 106 33.59 -1.47 33.70
C ARG A 106 32.99 -0.75 32.50
N VAL A 107 33.58 0.39 32.18
CA VAL A 107 33.37 1.18 30.98
C VAL A 107 33.82 0.33 29.79
N SER A 108 32.88 -0.38 29.18
CA SER A 108 33.03 -0.92 27.83
C SER A 108 31.93 -0.32 26.97
N SER A 109 32.34 0.30 25.87
CA SER A 109 31.48 0.77 24.80
C SER A 109 30.71 -0.40 24.21
N SER A 110 29.59 -0.72 24.83
CA SER A 110 28.62 -1.67 24.32
C SER A 110 27.99 -1.05 23.06
N PRO A 111 27.83 -1.80 21.95
CA PRO A 111 27.05 -1.32 20.82
C PRO A 111 25.68 -0.92 21.35
N LYS A 112 25.26 0.32 21.09
CA LYS A 112 23.88 0.76 21.37
C LYS A 112 22.96 -0.35 20.86
N ARG A 113 22.19 -0.97 21.77
CA ARG A 113 21.07 -1.82 21.38
C ARG A 113 20.29 -1.02 20.34
N SER A 114 20.16 -1.56 19.12
CA SER A 114 19.31 -0.98 18.10
C SER A 114 17.93 -0.83 18.73
N SER A 115 17.50 0.42 18.93
CA SER A 115 16.10 0.72 19.21
C SER A 115 15.28 0.02 18.15
N SER A 116 14.20 -0.64 18.56
CA SER A 116 13.29 -1.30 17.63
C SER A 116 12.86 -0.29 16.56
N PRO A 117 13.10 -0.55 15.26
CA PRO A 117 12.80 0.38 14.16
C PRO A 117 11.38 0.94 14.21
N THR A 118 10.44 0.14 14.72
CA THR A 118 9.02 0.45 14.85
C THR A 118 8.72 1.70 15.67
N ARG A 119 9.51 2.01 16.72
CA ARG A 119 9.28 3.21 17.54
C ARG A 119 9.89 4.48 16.93
N GLU A 120 10.84 4.34 16.02
CA GLU A 120 11.57 5.50 15.50
C GLU A 120 10.77 6.24 14.42
N THR A 121 9.99 5.53 13.61
CA THR A 121 9.25 6.11 12.48
C THR A 121 8.32 7.28 12.87
N PRO A 122 7.36 7.14 13.80
CA PRO A 122 6.49 8.26 14.18
C PRO A 122 7.25 9.41 14.84
N ILE A 123 8.33 9.10 15.57
CA ILE A 123 9.17 10.10 16.24
C ILE A 123 9.97 10.91 15.20
N ILE A 124 10.54 10.24 14.19
CA ILE A 124 11.29 10.88 13.10
C ILE A 124 10.36 11.79 12.29
N LEU A 125 9.18 11.31 11.90
CA LEU A 125 8.22 12.09 11.11
C LEU A 125 7.68 13.31 11.88
N ARG A 126 7.37 13.15 13.17
CA ARG A 126 6.91 14.24 14.04
C ARG A 126 7.99 15.29 14.29
N SER A 127 9.27 14.90 14.31
CA SER A 127 10.40 15.82 14.51
C SER A 127 10.98 16.40 13.21
N ALA A 128 10.49 15.94 12.05
CA ALA A 128 10.87 16.45 10.75
C ALA A 128 10.28 17.84 10.48
N TYR A 129 10.79 18.51 9.44
CA TYR A 129 10.32 19.81 9.01
C TYR A 129 10.09 19.86 7.49
N PRO A 130 8.86 20.14 7.01
CA PRO A 130 7.63 20.23 7.82
C PRO A 130 7.27 18.88 8.46
N PRO A 131 6.60 18.86 9.62
CA PRO A 131 6.29 17.63 10.35
C PRO A 131 5.19 16.82 9.66
N VAL A 132 5.21 15.50 9.88
CA VAL A 132 4.16 14.57 9.50
C VAL A 132 3.75 13.80 10.75
N LEU A 133 2.47 13.85 11.09
CA LEU A 133 1.87 13.16 12.22
C LEU A 133 1.14 11.92 11.70
N VAL A 134 1.50 10.79 12.25
CA VAL A 134 0.86 9.51 11.93
C VAL A 134 0.23 9.00 13.22
N GLU A 135 -1.08 8.82 13.20
CA GLU A 135 -1.86 8.42 14.37
C GLU A 135 -2.90 7.39 13.96
N SER A 136 -3.18 6.41 14.83
CA SER A 136 -4.31 5.52 14.59
C SER A 136 -5.61 6.30 14.82
N LEU A 137 -6.63 6.04 14.00
CA LEU A 137 -7.96 6.61 14.19
C LEU A 137 -8.53 6.26 15.57
N ASN A 138 -8.29 5.03 15.99
CA ASN A 138 -8.63 4.58 17.33
C ASN A 138 -7.65 5.22 18.34
N GLY A 139 -8.15 6.18 19.11
CA GLY A 139 -7.38 6.86 20.15
C GLY A 139 -6.78 8.20 19.71
N LEU A 140 -7.28 8.81 18.64
CA LEU A 140 -6.96 10.21 18.32
C LEU A 140 -7.29 11.12 19.50
N LYS A 141 -6.40 12.08 19.77
CA LYS A 141 -6.62 13.12 20.80
C LYS A 141 -7.65 14.15 20.36
N GLU A 142 -7.67 14.44 19.08
CA GLU A 142 -8.57 15.39 18.42
C GLU A 142 -9.26 14.67 17.28
N ALA A 143 -10.57 14.87 17.14
CA ALA A 143 -11.32 14.28 16.04
C ALA A 143 -10.77 14.78 14.69
N PRO A 144 -10.74 13.95 13.64
CA PRO A 144 -10.42 14.42 12.30
C PRO A 144 -11.42 15.49 11.84
N PRO A 145 -11.04 16.38 10.92
CA PRO A 145 -11.99 17.26 10.25
C PRO A 145 -13.11 16.46 9.57
N GLU A 146 -14.31 17.03 9.50
CA GLU A 146 -15.52 16.39 8.93
C GLU A 146 -15.28 15.81 7.52
N HIS A 147 -14.46 16.48 6.69
CA HIS A 147 -14.14 15.98 5.35
C HIS A 147 -13.27 14.72 5.37
N ALA A 148 -12.36 14.61 6.35
CA ALA A 148 -11.53 13.43 6.53
C ALA A 148 -12.33 12.27 7.13
N GLU A 149 -13.20 12.55 8.11
CA GLU A 149 -14.14 11.54 8.63
C GLU A 149 -15.06 11.01 7.53
N ARG A 150 -15.70 11.89 6.75
CA ARG A 150 -16.56 11.47 5.63
C ARG A 150 -15.84 10.64 4.59
N LEU A 151 -14.60 10.98 4.25
CA LEU A 151 -13.80 10.14 3.35
C LEU A 151 -13.52 8.78 3.99
N GLY A 152 -13.19 8.75 5.28
CA GLY A 152 -13.01 7.52 6.04
C GLY A 152 -14.26 6.63 6.01
N ASP A 153 -15.43 7.21 6.25
CA ASP A 153 -16.72 6.51 6.21
C ASP A 153 -17.02 5.97 4.81
N TRP A 154 -16.78 6.77 3.76
CA TRP A 154 -16.96 6.33 2.37
C TRP A 154 -16.00 5.22 1.96
N LEU A 155 -14.75 5.26 2.42
CA LEU A 155 -13.78 4.20 2.17
C LEU A 155 -14.09 2.94 2.96
N ALA A 156 -14.78 3.07 4.10
CA ALA A 156 -15.25 1.95 4.92
C ALA A 156 -16.59 1.37 4.43
N GLU A 157 -17.35 2.13 3.65
CA GLU A 157 -18.63 1.68 3.10
C GLU A 157 -18.43 0.46 2.19
N GLY A 158 -19.18 -0.62 2.47
CA GLY A 158 -19.07 -1.87 1.72
C GLY A 158 -17.90 -2.78 2.15
N ILE A 159 -17.05 -2.36 3.08
CA ILE A 159 -16.10 -3.29 3.72
C ILE A 159 -16.88 -4.31 4.53
N ASP A 160 -16.50 -5.59 4.38
CA ASP A 160 -17.14 -6.75 5.02
C ASP A 160 -18.63 -6.95 4.69
N PHE A 161 -19.15 -6.27 3.65
CA PHE A 161 -20.55 -6.38 3.25
C PHE A 161 -20.74 -6.23 1.73
N GLY A 162 -21.33 -7.24 1.10
CA GLY A 162 -21.77 -7.16 -0.30
C GLY A 162 -20.65 -6.88 -1.31
N PHE A 163 -19.44 -7.37 -1.07
CA PHE A 163 -18.29 -7.14 -1.98
C PHE A 163 -18.05 -8.31 -2.95
N ILE A 164 -18.77 -9.43 -2.81
CA ILE A 164 -18.68 -10.60 -3.70
C ILE A 164 -19.99 -10.71 -4.49
N PRO A 165 -20.01 -10.64 -5.83
CA PRO A 165 -21.24 -10.85 -6.58
C PRO A 165 -21.87 -12.23 -6.28
N GLN A 166 -23.16 -12.25 -5.95
CA GLN A 166 -23.88 -13.45 -5.50
C GLN A 166 -23.83 -14.61 -6.51
N GLY A 167 -23.71 -14.31 -7.80
CA GLY A 167 -23.52 -15.31 -8.86
C GLY A 167 -22.25 -16.16 -8.70
N LEU A 168 -21.20 -15.61 -8.05
CA LEU A 168 -19.95 -16.33 -7.80
C LEU A 168 -19.99 -17.27 -6.60
N GLN A 169 -21.02 -17.21 -5.76
CA GLN A 169 -21.06 -17.97 -4.51
C GLN A 169 -20.86 -19.47 -4.71
N ARG A 170 -21.55 -20.06 -5.69
CA ARG A 170 -21.41 -21.50 -5.97
C ARG A 170 -20.05 -21.83 -6.59
N VAL A 171 -19.53 -20.93 -7.42
CA VAL A 171 -18.24 -21.12 -8.10
C VAL A 171 -17.12 -21.14 -7.06
N ILE A 172 -17.06 -20.13 -6.19
CA ILE A 172 -16.06 -20.03 -5.11
C ILE A 172 -16.09 -21.26 -4.20
N LYS A 173 -17.29 -21.65 -3.74
CA LYS A 173 -17.45 -22.78 -2.80
C LYS A 173 -17.04 -24.13 -3.37
N ASN A 174 -17.13 -24.30 -4.68
CA ASN A 174 -16.89 -25.56 -5.35
C ASN A 174 -15.54 -25.61 -6.08
N ASP A 175 -14.74 -24.53 -6.06
CA ASP A 175 -13.46 -24.48 -6.75
C ASP A 175 -12.35 -25.18 -5.92
N PRO A 176 -11.85 -26.34 -6.37
CA PRO A 176 -10.89 -27.11 -5.58
C PRO A 176 -9.50 -26.45 -5.50
N GLU A 177 -9.14 -25.58 -6.44
CA GLU A 177 -7.82 -24.93 -6.43
C GLU A 177 -7.74 -23.80 -5.40
N VAL A 178 -8.86 -23.10 -5.20
CA VAL A 178 -8.99 -22.03 -4.20
C VAL A 178 -9.22 -22.62 -2.80
N GLY A 179 -9.83 -23.80 -2.71
CA GLY A 179 -9.98 -24.54 -1.46
C GLY A 179 -11.03 -23.90 -0.53
N HIS A 180 -10.93 -24.18 0.77
CA HIS A 180 -11.91 -23.68 1.74
C HIS A 180 -11.79 -22.16 1.94
N GLN A 181 -12.91 -21.46 1.77
CA GLN A 181 -13.03 -20.01 1.95
C GLN A 181 -13.98 -19.69 3.09
N THR A 182 -13.62 -18.72 3.93
CA THR A 182 -14.39 -18.30 5.11
C THR A 182 -15.42 -17.21 4.80
N THR A 183 -16.05 -17.25 3.62
CA THR A 183 -17.06 -16.27 3.20
C THR A 183 -18.35 -16.39 4.01
N LYS A 184 -18.90 -15.27 4.45
CA LYS A 184 -20.18 -15.16 5.17
C LYS A 184 -21.31 -14.83 4.21
N PRO A 185 -22.58 -15.10 4.58
CA PRO A 185 -23.72 -14.71 3.74
C PRO A 185 -23.81 -13.21 3.44
N ALA A 186 -23.30 -12.36 4.34
CA ALA A 186 -23.29 -10.90 4.19
C ALA A 186 -22.27 -10.41 3.16
N ASP A 187 -21.24 -11.20 2.85
CA ASP A 187 -20.21 -10.83 1.88
C ASP A 187 -20.76 -10.81 0.44
N PHE A 188 -21.91 -11.45 0.19
CA PHE A 188 -22.48 -11.61 -1.14
C PHE A 188 -23.46 -10.48 -1.52
N ASP A 189 -23.16 -9.79 -2.62
CA ASP A 189 -24.04 -8.79 -3.24
C ASP A 189 -25.14 -9.48 -4.06
N ARG A 190 -26.37 -9.39 -3.55
CA ARG A 190 -27.58 -9.92 -4.21
C ARG A 190 -28.14 -8.98 -5.26
N SER A 191 -27.69 -7.73 -5.28
CA SER A 191 -28.13 -6.71 -6.25
C SER A 191 -27.28 -6.70 -7.51
N ASP A 192 -26.16 -7.44 -7.54
CA ASP A 192 -25.30 -7.55 -8.70
C ASP A 192 -26.07 -8.04 -9.94
N THR A 193 -25.95 -7.28 -11.04
CA THR A 193 -26.67 -7.53 -12.29
C THR A 193 -25.78 -8.05 -13.42
N ARG A 194 -24.51 -8.38 -13.16
CA ARG A 194 -23.59 -8.82 -14.21
C ARG A 194 -24.00 -10.17 -14.78
N SER A 195 -23.69 -10.39 -16.05
CA SER A 195 -23.99 -11.64 -16.74
C SER A 195 -23.11 -12.78 -16.20
N ALA A 196 -23.53 -14.03 -16.46
CA ALA A 196 -22.75 -15.19 -16.06
C ALA A 196 -21.37 -15.23 -16.75
N GLU A 197 -21.29 -14.76 -17.99
CA GLU A 197 -20.06 -14.65 -18.77
C GLU A 197 -19.11 -13.61 -18.17
N GLU A 198 -19.63 -12.43 -17.81
CA GLU A 198 -18.87 -11.37 -17.14
C GLU A 198 -18.33 -11.87 -15.80
N LEU A 199 -19.19 -12.47 -14.98
CA LEU A 199 -18.81 -13.04 -13.69
C LEU A 199 -17.75 -14.15 -13.86
N SER A 200 -17.88 -15.00 -14.87
CA SER A 200 -16.88 -16.03 -15.15
C SER A 200 -15.53 -15.45 -15.55
N ALA A 201 -15.51 -14.36 -16.32
CA ALA A 201 -14.28 -13.68 -16.70
C ALA A 201 -13.59 -13.07 -15.47
N ILE A 202 -14.37 -12.40 -14.62
CA ILE A 202 -13.88 -11.81 -13.36
C ILE A 202 -13.32 -12.89 -12.44
N TRP A 203 -14.06 -13.99 -12.26
CA TRP A 203 -13.61 -15.09 -11.41
C TRP A 203 -12.28 -15.67 -11.87
N LYS A 204 -12.06 -15.80 -13.18
CA LYS A 204 -10.81 -16.32 -13.73
C LYS A 204 -9.61 -15.46 -13.32
N GLU A 205 -9.73 -14.14 -13.40
CA GLU A 205 -8.66 -13.23 -12.99
C GLU A 205 -8.50 -13.18 -11.47
N VAL A 206 -9.60 -13.11 -10.70
CA VAL A 206 -9.56 -13.15 -9.23
C VAL A 206 -8.89 -14.44 -8.72
N LYS A 207 -9.27 -15.60 -9.28
CA LYS A 207 -8.67 -16.89 -8.94
C LYS A 207 -7.17 -16.89 -9.22
N LYS A 208 -6.75 -16.40 -10.38
CA LYS A 208 -5.32 -16.30 -10.73
C LYS A 208 -4.56 -15.44 -9.74
N ILE A 209 -5.08 -14.27 -9.38
CA ILE A 209 -4.48 -13.36 -8.39
C ILE A 209 -4.38 -14.04 -7.02
N PHE A 210 -5.45 -14.72 -6.59
CA PHE A 210 -5.48 -15.45 -5.32
C PHE A 210 -4.41 -16.54 -5.26
N LEU A 211 -4.30 -17.36 -6.30
CA LEU A 211 -3.30 -18.44 -6.38
C LEU A 211 -1.88 -17.86 -6.38
N ASN A 212 -1.63 -16.81 -7.15
CA ASN A 212 -0.35 -16.11 -7.14
C ASN A 212 0.01 -15.56 -5.76
N ALA A 213 -0.96 -14.97 -5.04
CA ALA A 213 -0.74 -14.44 -3.70
C ALA A 213 -0.38 -15.56 -2.71
N ARG A 214 -1.06 -16.72 -2.81
CA ARG A 214 -0.73 -17.92 -2.02
C ARG A 214 0.68 -18.41 -2.32
N ASP A 215 1.05 -18.53 -3.60
CA ASP A 215 2.37 -18.98 -4.01
C ASP A 215 3.47 -18.00 -3.56
N CYS A 216 3.19 -16.69 -3.61
CA CYS A 216 4.09 -15.65 -3.08
C CYS A 216 4.29 -15.78 -1.58
N LYS A 217 3.23 -16.04 -0.80
CA LYS A 217 3.33 -16.25 0.65
C LYS A 217 4.06 -17.55 0.99
N ASP A 218 3.61 -18.67 0.46
CA ASP A 218 4.12 -20.00 0.80
C ASP A 218 5.56 -20.20 0.29
N GLY A 219 5.89 -19.59 -0.84
CA GLY A 219 7.24 -19.55 -1.40
C GLY A 219 8.16 -18.48 -0.78
N GLY A 220 7.66 -17.65 0.15
CA GLY A 220 8.45 -16.57 0.75
C GLY A 220 9.02 -15.59 -0.28
N ARG A 221 8.26 -15.28 -1.34
CA ARG A 221 8.71 -14.44 -2.45
C ARG A 221 8.84 -12.97 -2.03
N ASP A 222 9.73 -12.27 -2.72
CA ASP A 222 10.13 -10.90 -2.41
C ASP A 222 9.09 -9.85 -2.85
N GLU A 223 9.37 -8.59 -2.54
CA GLU A 223 8.53 -7.43 -2.86
C GLU A 223 8.19 -7.31 -4.35
N ASN A 224 9.15 -7.60 -5.24
CA ASN A 224 8.95 -7.52 -6.68
C ASN A 224 7.95 -8.57 -7.17
N ALA A 225 8.03 -9.79 -6.63
CA ALA A 225 7.06 -10.83 -6.93
C ALA A 225 5.64 -10.44 -6.50
N TRP A 226 5.47 -9.88 -5.30
CA TRP A 226 4.17 -9.38 -4.84
C TRP A 226 3.64 -8.25 -5.73
N CYS A 227 4.52 -7.33 -6.11
CA CYS A 227 4.24 -6.25 -7.06
C CYS A 227 3.71 -6.75 -8.40
N ASP A 228 4.45 -7.65 -9.06
CA ASP A 228 4.18 -8.09 -10.43
C ASP A 228 3.05 -9.12 -10.52
N ASP A 229 2.99 -10.08 -9.59
CA ASP A 229 2.11 -11.24 -9.68
C ASP A 229 0.78 -11.05 -8.92
N VAL A 230 0.70 -10.09 -8.00
CA VAL A 230 -0.48 -9.88 -7.13
C VAL A 230 -1.04 -8.47 -7.24
N VAL A 231 -0.27 -7.45 -6.83
CA VAL A 231 -0.79 -6.09 -6.65
C VAL A 231 -1.11 -5.41 -7.97
N ARG A 232 -0.20 -5.45 -8.95
CA ARG A 232 -0.45 -4.84 -10.27
C ARG A 232 -1.65 -5.49 -10.96
N PRO A 233 -1.77 -6.83 -11.05
CA PRO A 233 -2.97 -7.47 -11.59
C PRO A 233 -4.27 -7.10 -10.84
N LEU A 234 -4.24 -7.06 -9.51
CA LEU A 234 -5.39 -6.68 -8.69
C LEU A 234 -5.88 -5.26 -9.00
N LEU A 235 -4.96 -4.30 -9.03
CA LEU A 235 -5.31 -2.90 -9.29
C LEU A 235 -5.76 -2.69 -10.73
N HIS A 236 -5.18 -3.39 -11.70
CA HIS A 236 -5.67 -3.36 -13.08
C HIS A 236 -7.09 -3.91 -13.19
N LEU A 237 -7.40 -5.03 -12.53
CA LEU A 237 -8.74 -5.59 -12.51
C LEU A 237 -9.74 -4.61 -11.87
N ALA A 238 -9.42 -4.03 -10.72
CA ALA A 238 -10.28 -3.04 -10.07
C ALA A 238 -10.52 -1.81 -10.97
N MET A 239 -9.49 -1.33 -11.68
CA MET A 239 -9.62 -0.23 -12.62
C MET A 239 -10.45 -0.57 -13.85
N GLU A 240 -10.39 -1.81 -14.33
CA GLU A 240 -11.22 -2.28 -15.44
C GLU A 240 -12.70 -2.34 -15.03
N LEU A 241 -12.98 -2.77 -13.80
CA LEU A 241 -14.34 -2.88 -13.28
C LEU A 241 -14.97 -1.53 -12.92
N ASP A 242 -14.20 -0.63 -12.29
CA ASP A 242 -14.76 0.58 -11.65
C ASP A 242 -14.13 1.90 -12.14
N GLY A 243 -13.02 1.84 -12.87
CA GLY A 243 -12.20 3.01 -13.21
C GLY A 243 -12.76 3.88 -14.34
N ASN A 244 -13.52 3.29 -15.28
CA ASN A 244 -14.07 3.99 -16.45
C ASN A 244 -13.03 4.84 -17.22
N ASP A 245 -11.81 4.31 -17.39
CA ASP A 245 -10.67 4.98 -18.04
C ASP A 245 -10.22 6.32 -17.42
N ARG A 246 -10.79 6.75 -16.29
CA ARG A 246 -10.47 8.03 -15.63
C ARG A 246 -9.11 8.02 -14.95
N TRP A 247 -8.66 6.83 -14.55
CA TRP A 247 -7.43 6.66 -13.79
C TRP A 247 -6.39 5.91 -14.61
N TRP A 248 -5.13 6.13 -14.24
CA TRP A 248 -3.99 5.50 -14.85
C TRP A 248 -3.03 5.05 -13.73
N PHE A 249 -2.72 3.75 -13.70
CA PHE A 249 -1.82 3.14 -12.74
C PHE A 249 -0.37 3.30 -13.19
N GLN A 250 0.50 3.83 -12.33
CA GLN A 250 1.91 4.08 -12.64
C GLN A 250 2.84 3.45 -11.61
N SER A 251 3.93 2.87 -12.09
CA SER A 251 5.10 2.57 -11.26
C SER A 251 5.90 3.85 -11.01
N VAL A 252 6.15 4.14 -9.74
CA VAL A 252 6.95 5.27 -9.26
C VAL A 252 8.19 4.83 -8.45
N GLN A 253 8.49 3.54 -8.44
CA GLN A 253 9.62 2.91 -7.73
C GLN A 253 10.99 3.56 -8.00
N SER A 254 11.21 4.02 -9.23
CA SER A 254 12.48 4.64 -9.64
C SER A 254 12.48 6.17 -9.51
N GLN A 255 11.31 6.78 -9.29
CA GLN A 255 11.07 8.20 -9.44
C GLN A 255 11.37 8.92 -8.13
N SER A 256 12.19 9.96 -8.18
CA SER A 256 12.47 10.79 -7.01
C SER A 256 11.39 11.83 -6.80
N ILE A 257 11.03 12.04 -5.54
CA ILE A 257 10.20 13.16 -5.12
C ILE A 257 11.02 14.45 -5.28
N ASN A 258 10.38 15.54 -5.69
CA ASN A 258 11.02 16.84 -5.72
C ASN A 258 11.35 17.28 -4.29
N PRO A 259 12.64 17.55 -3.95
CA PRO A 259 13.06 17.92 -2.60
C PRO A 259 12.32 19.11 -1.99
N LEU A 260 11.73 19.99 -2.81
CA LEU A 260 10.90 21.10 -2.35
C LEU A 260 9.68 20.65 -1.52
N TYR A 261 9.20 19.43 -1.72
CA TYR A 261 8.03 18.90 -1.02
C TYR A 261 8.40 17.87 0.07
N LEU A 262 9.69 17.58 0.26
CA LEU A 262 10.16 16.62 1.25
C LEU A 262 10.32 17.25 2.63
N SER A 263 10.03 16.43 3.66
CA SER A 263 10.38 16.76 5.03
C SER A 263 11.90 16.60 5.25
N THR A 264 12.45 17.35 6.19
CA THR A 264 13.88 17.30 6.53
C THR A 264 14.09 17.07 8.02
N ILE A 265 15.07 16.24 8.37
CA ILE A 265 15.46 15.95 9.76
C ILE A 265 16.84 16.51 10.08
N PRO A 266 17.12 16.87 11.34
CA PRO A 266 18.46 17.23 11.77
C PRO A 266 19.45 16.09 11.47
N ALA A 267 20.57 16.42 10.84
CA ALA A 267 21.62 15.49 10.46
C ALA A 267 22.98 16.13 10.72
N ALA A 268 23.16 16.64 11.95
CA ALA A 268 24.37 17.32 12.37
C ALA A 268 25.62 16.46 12.09
N SER A 269 26.60 17.07 11.44
CA SER A 269 27.94 16.50 11.28
C SER A 269 28.96 17.32 12.06
N LEU A 270 30.15 16.75 12.30
CA LEU A 270 31.26 17.43 12.97
C LEU A 270 31.58 18.82 12.36
N THR A 271 31.29 19.02 11.08
CA THR A 271 31.57 20.26 10.33
C THR A 271 30.35 21.14 10.10
N ASP A 272 29.14 20.69 10.45
CA ASP A 272 27.91 21.43 10.20
C ASP A 272 26.80 20.95 11.16
N SER A 273 26.57 21.73 12.22
CA SER A 273 25.52 21.49 13.21
C SER A 273 24.13 21.86 12.71
N GLY A 274 24.03 22.67 11.65
CA GLY A 274 22.77 23.09 11.03
C GLY A 274 22.31 22.16 9.89
N ARG A 275 23.14 21.18 9.51
CA ARG A 275 22.85 20.26 8.42
C ARG A 275 21.52 19.56 8.61
N ARG A 276 20.67 19.63 7.60
CA ARG A 276 19.43 18.87 7.50
C ARG A 276 19.53 17.85 6.37
N LYS A 277 18.90 16.68 6.56
CA LYS A 277 18.81 15.61 5.55
C LYS A 277 17.36 15.48 5.10
N PHE A 278 17.16 15.38 3.79
CA PHE A 278 15.85 15.08 3.21
C PHE A 278 15.41 13.65 3.57
N MET A 279 14.15 13.51 3.93
CA MET A 279 13.47 12.23 4.05
C MET A 279 12.98 11.83 2.66
N ASP A 280 13.85 11.26 1.83
CA ASP A 280 13.49 10.75 0.51
C ASP A 280 13.09 9.27 0.63
N ARG A 281 11.79 9.05 0.81
CA ARG A 281 11.16 7.73 0.80
C ARG A 281 10.12 7.72 -0.30
N LYS A 282 10.23 6.75 -1.20
CA LYS A 282 9.39 6.61 -2.38
C LYS A 282 8.20 5.72 -2.05
N THR A 283 7.31 5.56 -3.01
CA THR A 283 6.31 4.51 -2.98
C THR A 283 6.44 3.64 -4.23
N ASP A 284 5.82 2.47 -4.26
CA ASP A 284 5.89 1.59 -5.42
C ASP A 284 5.03 2.08 -6.58
N TYR A 285 3.78 2.42 -6.29
CA TYR A 285 2.80 2.79 -7.31
C TYR A 285 1.96 3.99 -6.94
N VAL A 286 1.30 4.56 -7.93
CA VAL A 286 0.37 5.66 -7.73
C VAL A 286 -0.77 5.60 -8.75
N LEU A 287 -1.95 6.08 -8.36
CA LEU A 287 -2.98 6.45 -9.34
C LEU A 287 -2.68 7.84 -9.91
N SER A 288 -3.20 8.06 -11.11
CA SER A 288 -3.10 9.36 -11.74
C SER A 288 -4.28 9.59 -12.65
N TYR A 289 -4.58 10.84 -12.91
CA TYR A 289 -5.63 11.18 -13.87
C TYR A 289 -5.17 10.86 -15.29
N SER A 290 -5.95 10.03 -15.99
CA SER A 290 -5.59 9.42 -17.26
C SER A 290 -5.49 10.43 -18.40
N HIS A 291 -4.37 10.43 -19.12
CA HIS A 291 -4.20 11.20 -20.36
C HIS A 291 -5.10 10.71 -21.51
N ARG A 292 -5.71 9.52 -21.36
CA ARG A 292 -6.58 8.92 -22.37
C ARG A 292 -8.04 9.35 -22.24
N HIS A 293 -8.46 9.75 -21.04
CA HIS A 293 -9.80 10.29 -20.83
C HIS A 293 -9.92 11.68 -21.47
N SER A 294 -10.99 11.92 -22.25
CA SER A 294 -11.16 13.14 -23.06
C SER A 294 -10.99 14.43 -22.24
N ASP A 295 -11.70 14.51 -21.11
CA ASP A 295 -11.79 15.74 -20.33
C ASP A 295 -10.49 16.05 -19.58
N ILE A 296 -9.83 15.00 -19.10
CA ILE A 296 -8.55 15.08 -18.40
C ILE A 296 -7.44 15.44 -19.41
N SER A 297 -7.44 14.80 -20.59
CA SER A 297 -6.52 15.12 -21.68
C SER A 297 -6.66 16.58 -22.13
N ALA A 298 -7.90 17.08 -22.24
CA ALA A 298 -8.17 18.47 -22.56
C ALA A 298 -7.61 19.42 -21.49
N LEU A 299 -7.73 19.07 -20.20
CA LEU A 299 -7.10 19.82 -19.11
C LEU A 299 -5.57 19.86 -19.27
N TYR A 300 -4.91 18.72 -19.45
CA TYR A 300 -3.46 18.68 -19.61
C TYR A 300 -2.98 19.49 -20.82
N LYS A 301 -3.71 19.48 -21.94
CA LYS A 301 -3.41 20.34 -23.10
C LYS A 301 -3.50 21.83 -22.76
N ARG A 302 -4.52 22.25 -22.02
CA ARG A 302 -4.63 23.66 -21.57
C ARG A 302 -3.45 24.06 -20.69
N LEU A 303 -3.04 23.19 -19.77
CA LEU A 303 -1.86 23.41 -18.93
C LEU A 303 -0.56 23.49 -19.74
N ASP A 304 -0.49 22.71 -20.82
CA ASP A 304 0.66 22.71 -21.72
C ASP A 304 0.83 24.02 -22.48
N ILE A 305 -0.28 24.60 -22.93
CA ILE A 305 -0.35 25.87 -23.67
C ILE A 305 0.17 27.03 -22.82
N VAL A 306 -0.17 27.05 -21.54
CA VAL A 306 0.23 28.14 -20.61
C VAL A 306 1.52 27.85 -19.84
N ASN A 307 2.28 26.83 -20.28
CA ASN A 307 3.54 26.40 -19.68
C ASN A 307 3.46 26.02 -18.17
N ASN A 308 2.27 25.72 -17.65
CA ASN A 308 2.05 25.27 -16.27
C ASN A 308 2.09 23.74 -16.19
N ARG A 309 3.22 23.17 -16.61
CA ARG A 309 3.36 21.72 -16.82
C ARG A 309 3.66 20.96 -15.55
N GLU A 310 4.19 21.60 -14.51
CA GLU A 310 4.69 20.91 -13.31
C GLU A 310 3.61 20.81 -12.24
N ILE A 311 2.81 19.75 -12.33
CA ILE A 311 1.66 19.47 -11.46
C ILE A 311 1.87 18.27 -10.52
N GLY A 312 2.79 17.37 -10.85
CA GLY A 312 3.22 16.28 -9.97
C GLY A 312 4.26 16.74 -8.97
N HIS A 313 4.39 16.00 -7.86
CA HIS A 313 5.40 16.25 -6.82
C HIS A 313 6.72 15.51 -7.07
N THR A 314 6.88 14.84 -8.22
CA THR A 314 8.07 14.07 -8.62
C THR A 314 8.96 14.87 -9.58
N LEU A 315 10.19 14.38 -9.81
CA LEU A 315 11.15 15.00 -10.76
C LEU A 315 11.15 14.38 -12.16
N ASP A 316 10.58 13.19 -12.32
CA ASP A 316 10.57 12.51 -13.62
C ASP A 316 9.73 13.28 -14.65
N THR A 317 10.15 13.25 -15.92
CA THR A 317 9.62 14.12 -16.98
C THR A 317 8.13 13.89 -17.23
N PHE A 318 7.65 12.66 -17.07
CA PHE A 318 6.25 12.31 -17.29
C PHE A 318 5.41 12.54 -16.02
N THR A 319 5.86 11.98 -14.89
CA THR A 319 5.11 12.04 -13.63
C THR A 319 5.04 13.45 -13.05
N LYS A 320 6.05 14.31 -13.27
CA LYS A 320 5.98 15.73 -12.89
C LYS A 320 4.90 16.50 -13.66
N ARG A 321 4.49 15.99 -14.84
CA ARG A 321 3.46 16.58 -15.71
C ARG A 321 2.11 15.92 -15.60
N THR A 322 1.95 15.03 -14.64
CA THR A 322 0.72 14.25 -14.46
C THR A 322 0.18 14.50 -13.06
N ALA A 323 -1.13 14.68 -12.94
CA ALA A 323 -1.78 14.82 -11.65
C ALA A 323 -1.83 13.45 -10.96
N LEU A 324 -0.90 13.23 -10.02
CA LEU A 324 -0.80 12.02 -9.22
C LEU A 324 -1.72 12.11 -7.99
N PHE A 325 -2.33 11.00 -7.61
CA PHE A 325 -3.08 10.86 -6.36
C PHE A 325 -3.06 9.42 -5.88
N SER A 326 -3.16 9.18 -4.57
CA SER A 326 -3.18 7.86 -3.96
C SER A 326 -1.97 6.98 -4.29
N GLY A 327 -1.01 6.95 -3.37
CA GLY A 327 0.12 6.02 -3.44
C GLY A 327 -0.27 4.59 -3.03
N PHE A 328 0.49 3.61 -3.50
CA PHE A 328 0.48 2.23 -3.02
C PHE A 328 1.89 1.80 -2.68
N GLU A 329 2.06 1.39 -1.43
CA GLU A 329 3.31 0.83 -0.94
C GLU A 329 3.14 -0.67 -0.71
N VAL A 330 3.99 -1.46 -1.35
CA VAL A 330 3.91 -2.92 -1.34
C VAL A 330 5.07 -3.48 -0.53
N LYS A 331 4.76 -4.46 0.30
CA LYS A 331 5.74 -5.26 1.02
C LYS A 331 5.35 -6.73 0.91
N PRO A 332 6.33 -7.65 0.96
CA PRO A 332 6.03 -9.07 1.02
C PRO A 332 5.28 -9.42 2.32
N ALA A 333 4.73 -10.62 2.42
CA ALA A 333 3.97 -11.05 3.60
C ALA A 333 4.75 -11.00 4.94
N SER A 334 6.08 -11.08 4.89
CA SER A 334 6.97 -10.92 6.05
C SER A 334 7.52 -9.50 6.21
N GLY A 335 7.02 -8.55 5.41
CA GLY A 335 7.50 -7.18 5.36
C GLY A 335 7.10 -6.35 6.57
N ASP A 336 7.84 -5.24 6.76
CA ASP A 336 7.62 -4.33 7.88
C ASP A 336 6.52 -3.31 7.55
N HIS A 337 5.38 -3.44 8.22
CA HIS A 337 4.25 -2.51 8.16
C HIS A 337 4.67 -1.08 8.51
N THR A 338 5.62 -0.93 9.42
CA THR A 338 6.09 0.39 9.87
C THR A 338 6.94 1.08 8.82
N GLU A 339 7.72 0.31 8.07
CA GLU A 339 8.47 0.85 6.93
C GLU A 339 7.51 1.22 5.81
N ALA A 340 6.49 0.39 5.52
CA ALA A 340 5.46 0.72 4.54
C ALA A 340 4.72 2.02 4.91
N GLU A 341 4.34 2.17 6.18
CA GLU A 341 3.69 3.38 6.70
C GLU A 341 4.62 4.61 6.62
N LEU A 342 5.92 4.47 6.95
CA LEU A 342 6.90 5.54 6.81
C LEU A 342 7.00 6.01 5.36
N GLN A 343 7.16 5.08 4.43
CA GLN A 343 7.30 5.35 3.00
C GLN A 343 6.05 6.05 2.47
N MET A 344 4.87 5.53 2.82
CA MET A 344 3.61 6.13 2.42
C MET A 344 3.41 7.54 3.01
N SER A 345 3.74 7.73 4.29
CA SER A 345 3.62 9.02 4.97
C SER A 345 4.45 10.12 4.33
N VAL A 346 5.66 9.78 3.86
CA VAL A 346 6.52 10.73 3.14
C VAL A 346 5.94 11.06 1.77
N TRP A 347 5.47 10.04 1.03
CA TRP A 347 4.90 10.21 -0.31
C TRP A 347 3.65 11.09 -0.29
N ILE A 348 2.66 10.73 0.52
CA ILE A 348 1.38 11.46 0.59
C ILE A 348 1.59 12.88 1.10
N ALA A 349 2.58 13.10 1.96
CA ALA A 349 2.94 14.42 2.42
C ALA A 349 3.48 15.33 1.32
N ALA A 350 4.35 14.80 0.47
CA ALA A 350 4.85 15.52 -0.69
C ALA A 350 3.71 15.83 -1.68
N SER A 351 2.80 14.87 -1.90
CA SER A 351 1.61 15.05 -2.73
C SER A 351 0.72 16.21 -2.26
N LEU A 352 0.35 16.22 -0.97
CA LEU A 352 -0.50 17.27 -0.40
C LEU A 352 0.17 18.64 -0.44
N ARG A 353 1.47 18.74 -0.16
CA ARG A 353 2.22 20.01 -0.27
C ARG A 353 2.22 20.55 -1.71
N LYS A 354 2.37 19.67 -2.71
CA LYS A 354 2.25 20.06 -4.12
C LYS A 354 0.85 20.56 -4.45
N LYS A 355 -0.19 19.89 -3.96
CA LYS A 355 -1.59 20.32 -4.18
C LYS A 355 -1.87 21.69 -3.53
N GLN A 356 -1.34 21.95 -2.33
CA GLN A 356 -1.42 23.26 -1.68
C GLN A 356 -0.71 24.36 -2.48
N GLU A 357 0.46 24.05 -3.05
CA GLU A 357 1.16 24.98 -3.95
C GLU A 357 0.32 25.27 -5.20
N LEU A 358 -0.21 24.24 -5.86
CA LEU A 358 -1.06 24.40 -7.05
C LEU A 358 -2.30 25.24 -6.74
N ALA A 359 -2.96 25.01 -5.61
CA ALA A 359 -4.11 25.80 -5.20
C ALA A 359 -3.75 27.29 -4.97
N ARG A 360 -2.57 27.56 -4.38
CA ARG A 360 -2.03 28.92 -4.25
C ARG A 360 -1.74 29.58 -5.60
N ILE A 361 -1.09 28.87 -6.52
CA ILE A 361 -0.81 29.38 -7.87
C ILE A 361 -2.12 29.66 -8.62
N ALA A 362 -3.10 28.77 -8.44
CA ALA A 362 -4.44 28.90 -9.01
C ALA A 362 -5.32 29.96 -8.33
N GLN A 363 -4.82 30.63 -7.29
CA GLN A 363 -5.56 31.60 -6.48
C GLN A 363 -6.93 31.03 -6.04
N THR A 364 -6.98 29.71 -5.88
CA THR A 364 -8.21 29.01 -5.50
C THR A 364 -8.26 29.03 -3.99
N SER A 365 -9.25 29.71 -3.43
CA SER A 365 -9.54 29.60 -2.00
C SER A 365 -9.84 28.14 -1.67
N PHE A 366 -9.08 27.60 -0.72
CA PHE A 366 -9.24 26.25 -0.21
C PHE A 366 -9.02 26.26 1.29
N GLU A 367 -9.83 25.47 2.00
CA GLU A 367 -9.61 25.15 3.40
C GLU A 367 -8.62 23.98 3.46
N PRO A 368 -7.41 24.12 4.04
CA PRO A 368 -6.40 23.07 4.08
C PRO A 368 -6.94 21.71 4.55
N THR A 369 -7.81 21.70 5.56
CA THR A 369 -8.41 20.49 6.13
C THR A 369 -9.38 19.76 5.19
N THR A 370 -9.83 20.40 4.10
CA THR A 370 -10.66 19.78 3.06
C THR A 370 -9.84 19.05 2.00
N MET A 371 -8.51 19.26 1.98
CA MET A 371 -7.60 18.60 1.05
C MET A 371 -7.22 17.23 1.58
N VAL A 372 -8.15 16.28 1.48
CA VAL A 372 -7.97 14.91 1.94
C VAL A 372 -7.51 14.03 0.78
N GLU A 373 -6.52 13.18 1.02
CA GLU A 373 -6.02 12.21 0.04
C GLU A 373 -5.97 10.82 0.67
N PRO A 374 -6.53 9.78 0.02
CA PRO A 374 -6.33 8.40 0.44
C PRO A 374 -4.99 7.86 -0.06
N ALA A 375 -4.47 6.84 0.60
CA ALA A 375 -3.38 6.00 0.11
C ALA A 375 -3.42 4.61 0.74
N LEU A 376 -2.67 3.66 0.19
CA LEU A 376 -2.76 2.26 0.59
C LEU A 376 -1.39 1.66 0.88
N THR A 377 -1.27 0.89 1.95
CA THR A 377 -0.17 -0.07 2.10
C THR A 377 -0.72 -1.49 1.93
N ILE A 378 0.07 -2.33 1.26
CA ILE A 378 -0.24 -3.73 1.00
C ILE A 378 0.94 -4.54 1.52
N VAL A 379 0.77 -5.27 2.62
CA VAL A 379 1.79 -6.12 3.21
C VAL A 379 1.32 -7.57 3.13
N GLY A 380 1.79 -8.27 2.10
CA GLY A 380 1.25 -9.58 1.75
C GLY A 380 -0.25 -9.52 1.48
N HIS A 381 -1.04 -10.15 2.36
CA HIS A 381 -2.50 -10.15 2.25
C HIS A 381 -3.17 -9.02 3.05
N GLU A 382 -2.43 -8.25 3.84
CA GLU A 382 -3.02 -7.20 4.68
C GLU A 382 -3.03 -5.87 3.93
N HIS A 383 -4.21 -5.25 3.83
CA HIS A 383 -4.40 -3.97 3.17
C HIS A 383 -4.77 -2.91 4.22
N SER A 384 -3.99 -1.86 4.32
CA SER A 384 -4.29 -0.72 5.19
C SER A 384 -4.58 0.50 4.35
N VAL A 385 -5.74 1.10 4.57
CA VAL A 385 -6.13 2.35 3.92
C VAL A 385 -5.79 3.50 4.85
N TYR A 386 -5.02 4.44 4.33
CA TYR A 386 -4.66 5.68 5.00
C TYR A 386 -5.41 6.83 4.35
N TYR A 387 -5.69 7.87 5.12
CA TYR A 387 -6.05 9.17 4.58
C TYR A 387 -5.30 10.28 5.30
N ALA A 388 -4.83 11.25 4.52
CA ALA A 388 -4.07 12.38 5.03
C ALA A 388 -4.70 13.71 4.67
N TYR A 389 -4.55 14.69 5.55
CA TYR A 389 -4.99 16.06 5.34
C TYR A 389 -4.03 17.07 5.99
N PRO A 390 -3.89 18.28 5.42
CA PRO A 390 -3.23 19.41 6.06
C PRO A 390 -3.96 19.90 7.33
N ARG A 391 -3.22 20.06 8.42
CA ARG A 391 -3.58 20.72 9.67
C ARG A 391 -2.99 22.12 9.74
N GLU A 392 -3.73 23.03 10.35
CA GLU A 392 -3.46 24.48 10.44
C GLU A 392 -2.75 24.90 11.74
N ASP A 393 -2.61 24.00 12.70
CA ASP A 393 -2.21 24.27 14.09
C ASP A 393 -0.71 24.53 14.29
N LEU A 394 0.08 24.36 13.24
CA LEU A 394 1.46 24.81 13.18
C LEU A 394 1.49 25.89 12.10
N HIS A 395 2.36 26.90 12.25
CA HIS A 395 2.55 27.98 11.26
C HIS A 395 2.96 27.49 9.84
N LEU A 396 2.89 26.18 9.59
CA LEU A 396 3.22 25.41 8.41
C LEU A 396 2.29 24.17 8.33
N PRO A 397 1.99 23.67 7.12
CA PRO A 397 1.11 22.52 6.94
C PRO A 397 1.69 21.28 7.63
N THR A 398 0.99 20.86 8.67
CA THR A 398 1.22 19.58 9.37
C THR A 398 0.28 18.56 8.77
N LEU A 399 0.64 17.29 8.71
CA LEU A 399 -0.23 16.28 8.12
C LEU A 399 -0.64 15.31 9.19
N ALA A 400 -1.92 15.01 9.31
CA ALA A 400 -2.40 13.88 10.09
C ALA A 400 -2.81 12.77 9.14
N MET A 401 -2.32 11.56 9.42
CA MET A 401 -2.69 10.32 8.74
C MET A 401 -3.56 9.49 9.68
N GLY A 402 -4.73 9.06 9.21
CA GLY A 402 -5.56 8.06 9.88
C GLY A 402 -5.57 6.74 9.10
N SER A 403 -5.62 5.60 9.79
CA SER A 403 -5.61 4.26 9.18
C SER A 403 -6.90 3.48 9.46
N ILE A 404 -7.46 2.85 8.43
CA ILE A 404 -8.46 1.77 8.54
C ILE A 404 -7.78 0.48 8.11
N LEU A 405 -7.72 -0.49 9.03
CA LEU A 405 -7.26 -1.84 8.69
C LEU A 405 -8.41 -2.57 8.00
N VAL A 406 -8.20 -2.99 6.76
CA VAL A 406 -9.11 -3.88 6.06
C VAL A 406 -8.53 -5.28 6.19
N PRO A 407 -9.00 -6.11 7.14
CA PRO A 407 -8.51 -7.48 7.21
C PRO A 407 -8.86 -8.17 5.90
N ALA A 408 -7.86 -8.72 5.20
CA ALA A 408 -8.19 -9.74 4.22
C ALA A 408 -8.83 -10.91 4.95
N VAL A 409 -9.96 -11.37 4.45
CA VAL A 409 -10.59 -12.61 4.86
C VAL A 409 -9.65 -13.76 4.44
N GLY A 410 -8.70 -14.08 5.32
CA GLY A 410 -7.74 -15.17 5.23
C GLY A 410 -7.69 -15.92 6.57
N PRO A 411 -7.27 -17.20 6.56
CA PRO A 411 -7.50 -18.09 7.69
C PRO A 411 -6.80 -17.58 8.94
N VAL A 412 -7.55 -17.51 10.04
CA VAL A 412 -7.04 -17.33 11.39
C VAL A 412 -5.91 -18.35 11.60
N PRO A 413 -4.68 -17.92 11.98
CA PRO A 413 -3.66 -18.85 12.40
C PRO A 413 -4.14 -19.51 13.69
N GLY A 414 -4.58 -20.75 13.60
CA GLY A 414 -4.84 -21.58 14.77
C GLY A 414 -3.51 -21.91 15.45
N THR A 415 -3.09 -21.08 16.40
CA THR A 415 -2.04 -21.47 17.37
C THR A 415 -2.66 -22.43 18.38
N TRP A 416 -2.66 -23.71 18.04
CA TRP A 416 -2.74 -24.80 19.01
C TRP A 416 -1.37 -24.99 19.65
N SER A 417 -1.07 -24.18 20.65
CA SER A 417 -0.01 -24.47 21.63
C SER A 417 -0.08 -23.39 22.69
N ASP A 418 -0.92 -23.62 23.70
CA ASP A 418 -0.69 -23.25 25.11
C ASP A 418 -1.96 -23.55 25.92
N LEU A 419 -2.15 -24.82 26.27
CA LEU A 419 -2.85 -25.18 27.51
C LEU A 419 -2.13 -26.37 28.18
N PRO A 420 -2.01 -26.34 29.52
CA PRO A 420 -1.08 -27.18 30.26
C PRO A 420 -1.52 -28.64 30.33
N VAL A 421 -0.51 -29.51 30.34
CA VAL A 421 -0.61 -30.93 30.69
C VAL A 421 -1.25 -31.08 32.08
N ILE A 422 -2.44 -31.66 32.14
CA ILE A 422 -2.97 -32.28 33.36
C ILE A 422 -3.39 -33.72 33.00
N SER A 423 -2.65 -34.67 33.56
CA SER A 423 -2.93 -36.11 33.50
C SER A 423 -4.09 -36.51 34.44
N PRO A 424 -4.73 -37.68 34.23
CA PRO A 424 -6.11 -37.93 34.61
C PRO A 424 -6.27 -38.57 36.00
N GLY A 425 -7.37 -38.23 36.69
CA GLY A 425 -7.74 -38.80 37.99
C GLY A 425 -9.26 -38.87 38.22
N ARG A 426 -9.89 -39.94 37.72
CA ARG A 426 -10.83 -40.85 38.41
C ARG A 426 -11.95 -40.30 39.33
N ALA A 427 -13.23 -40.51 38.94
CA ALA A 427 -14.38 -41.07 39.72
C ALA A 427 -15.72 -40.55 39.13
N ARG A 428 -16.55 -41.37 38.45
CA ARG A 428 -17.61 -42.31 38.91
C ARG A 428 -18.82 -41.70 39.66
N ASN A 429 -19.99 -41.85 39.01
CA ASN A 429 -21.36 -42.10 39.51
C ASN A 429 -22.03 -40.96 40.32
N ALA A 430 -23.33 -40.66 40.23
CA ALA A 430 -24.50 -41.50 39.93
C ALA A 430 -25.79 -40.66 39.68
N LEU A 431 -26.83 -41.36 39.20
CA LEU A 431 -28.28 -41.19 39.47
C LEU A 431 -29.11 -40.16 38.66
N ALA A 432 -29.87 -40.70 37.70
CA ALA A 432 -31.27 -40.33 37.39
C ALA A 432 -32.24 -41.03 38.39
N PRO A 433 -33.58 -41.06 38.24
CA PRO A 433 -34.50 -40.39 37.30
C PRO A 433 -35.80 -39.83 37.97
N THR A 434 -36.72 -39.21 37.20
CA THR A 434 -38.18 -39.50 37.21
C THR A 434 -38.97 -38.61 36.23
N ALA A 435 -39.84 -39.25 35.43
CA ALA A 435 -41.02 -38.69 34.75
C ALA A 435 -42.28 -38.95 35.66
N PRO A 436 -43.58 -38.67 35.33
CA PRO A 436 -44.20 -38.49 33.99
C PRO A 436 -45.47 -37.57 33.90
N SER A 437 -46.06 -37.54 32.68
CA SER A 437 -47.50 -37.34 32.33
C SER A 437 -48.11 -35.92 32.47
N GLY A 438 -49.01 -35.44 31.59
CA GLY A 438 -49.66 -36.02 30.42
C GLY A 438 -50.70 -35.06 29.79
N ASN A 439 -51.35 -35.54 28.71
CA ASN A 439 -52.70 -35.20 28.18
C ASN A 439 -53.01 -33.75 27.75
N ASN A 440 -53.90 -33.46 26.80
CA ASN A 440 -54.43 -34.10 25.60
C ASN A 440 -55.28 -33.02 24.90
N ASP A 441 -55.42 -33.19 23.58
CA ASP A 441 -56.64 -32.94 22.80
C ASP A 441 -57.11 -31.57 22.26
N HIS A 442 -57.36 -31.65 20.94
CA HIS A 442 -58.48 -31.11 20.14
C HIS A 442 -58.39 -29.69 19.56
N CYS A 443 -58.98 -29.37 18.39
CA CYS A 443 -59.12 -30.01 17.08
C CYS A 443 -59.82 -28.97 16.17
N GLN A 444 -59.49 -29.00 14.87
CA GLN A 444 -60.30 -28.55 13.70
C GLN A 444 -60.41 -27.07 13.26
N ARG A 445 -59.83 -26.86 12.05
CA ARG A 445 -60.17 -26.02 10.87
C ARG A 445 -61.64 -26.18 10.38
N PRO A 446 -62.17 -25.56 9.26
CA PRO A 446 -61.52 -24.84 8.14
C PRO A 446 -62.25 -23.60 7.51
N SER A 447 -61.56 -23.03 6.51
CA SER A 447 -62.03 -22.48 5.21
C SER A 447 -62.80 -21.16 5.10
N SER A 448 -62.26 -20.22 4.32
CA SER A 448 -62.86 -19.79 3.03
C SER A 448 -61.99 -18.76 2.27
N THR A 449 -61.96 -18.91 0.96
CA THR A 449 -61.53 -17.99 -0.13
C THR A 449 -62.64 -18.07 -1.21
N PRO A 450 -62.64 -17.32 -2.34
CA PRO A 450 -61.96 -16.07 -2.76
C PRO A 450 -62.93 -15.06 -3.44
N LYS A 451 -62.45 -13.90 -3.96
CA LYS A 451 -62.67 -13.41 -5.36
C LYS A 451 -62.20 -11.96 -5.65
N ASN A 452 -61.35 -11.86 -6.67
CA ASN A 452 -61.31 -10.98 -7.87
C ASN A 452 -61.60 -9.47 -7.83
N GLY A 453 -60.75 -8.70 -8.54
CA GLY A 453 -61.17 -7.51 -9.27
C GLY A 453 -60.02 -6.57 -9.69
N ALA A 454 -59.76 -6.47 -11.00
CA ALA A 454 -59.03 -5.39 -11.69
C ALA A 454 -59.92 -4.92 -12.88
N PRO A 455 -59.54 -3.90 -13.66
CA PRO A 455 -59.25 -2.49 -13.36
C PRO A 455 -60.30 -1.57 -14.02
N PRO A 456 -60.05 -0.26 -14.16
CA PRO A 456 -59.51 0.26 -15.42
C PRO A 456 -58.28 1.17 -15.28
#